data_AF-A0A968V053-F1
#
_entry.id   AF-A0A968V053-F1
#
_cell.length_a   1.000
_cell.length_b   1.000
_cell.length_c   1.000
_cell.angle_alpha   90.00
_cell.angle_beta   90.00
_cell.angle_gamma   90.00
#
_symmetry.space_group_name_H-M   'P 1'
#
loop_
_entity.id
_entity.type
_entity.pdbx_description
1 polymer ?
#
loop_
_entity_poly.entity_id
_entity_poly.type
_entity_poly.pdbx_seq_one_letter_code
_entity_poly.pdbx_strand_id
1 'polypeptide(L)' 'MQGNWSINISSLEEFVVKQLIEVHKIDDFRRVYKDPKHHLCFFVLSELGATFNFIPR' A
#
# COMPACT_ATOMS: atom_id res chain seq x y z
N MET A 1 17.95 6.37 21.32
CA MET A 1 17.28 5.22 20.70
C MET A 1 17.33 5.41 19.19
N GLN A 2 18.24 4.73 18.49
CA GLN A 2 18.23 4.67 17.02
C GLN A 2 17.58 3.34 16.66
N GLY A 3 16.30 3.39 16.32
CA GLY A 3 15.61 2.21 15.80
C GLY A 3 16.14 1.91 14.40
N ASN A 4 16.45 0.65 14.12
CA ASN A 4 16.78 0.21 12.77
C ASN A 4 15.48 0.15 11.95
N TRP A 5 15.09 1.29 11.40
CA TRP A 5 13.94 1.38 10.51
C TRP A 5 14.36 0.98 9.11
N SER A 6 13.63 0.03 8.51
CA SER A 6 13.70 -0.25 7.09
C SER A 6 12.51 0.40 6.39
N ILE A 7 12.78 1.15 5.34
CA ILE A 7 11.75 1.71 4.46
C ILE A 7 11.73 0.87 3.20
N ASN A 8 10.56 0.32 2.88
CA ASN A 8 10.34 -0.44 1.66
C ASN A 8 9.38 0.32 0.77
N ILE A 9 9.70 0.41 -0.51
CA ILE A 9 8.87 1.06 -1.53
C ILE A 9 8.57 0.01 -2.59
N SER A 10 7.30 -0.24 -2.84
CA SER A 10 6.83 -1.19 -3.85
C SER A 10 5.79 -0.53 -4.75
N SER A 11 5.64 -1.04 -5.97
CA SER A 11 4.54 -0.68 -6.87
C SER A 11 3.36 -1.65 -6.73
N LEU A 12 2.22 -1.26 -7.28
CA LEU A 12 1.04 -2.13 -7.34
C LEU A 12 1.29 -3.37 -8.20
N GLU A 13 2.02 -3.21 -9.31
CA GLU A 13 2.41 -4.31 -10.19
C GLU A 13 3.25 -5.34 -9.44
N GLU A 14 4.18 -4.89 -8.59
CA GLU A 14 4.98 -5.80 -7.76
C GLU A 14 4.09 -6.61 -6.80
N PHE A 15 3.05 -6.00 -6.23
CA PHE A 15 2.10 -6.70 -5.35
C PHE A 15 1.29 -7.75 -6.11
N VAL A 16 0.92 -7.47 -7.37
CA VAL A 16 0.17 -8.41 -8.22
C VAL A 16 1.07 -9.58 -8.63
N VAL A 17 2.30 -9.32 -9.06
CA VAL A 17 3.28 -10.37 -9.43
C VAL A 17 3.60 -11.27 -8.24
N LYS A 18 3.68 -10.69 -7.04
CA LYS A 18 3.89 -11.44 -5.79
C LYS A 18 2.61 -12.08 -5.23
N GLN A 19 1.48 -11.97 -5.92
CA GLN A 19 0.17 -12.48 -5.49
C GLN A 19 -0.29 -11.95 -4.11
N LEU A 20 0.16 -10.76 -3.73
CA LEU A 20 -0.29 -10.05 -2.52
C LEU A 20 -1.63 -9.36 -2.72
N ILE A 21 -1.98 -9.05 -3.98
CA ILE A 21 -3.29 -8.54 -4.38
C ILE A 21 -3.83 -9.40 -5.51
N GLU A 22 -5.11 -9.75 -5.40
CA GLU A 22 -5.86 -10.45 -6.44
C GLU A 22 -6.11 -9.53 -7.63
N VAL A 23 -5.93 -10.03 -8.86
CA VAL A 23 -6.00 -9.23 -10.10
C VAL A 23 -7.31 -8.45 -10.22
N HIS A 24 -8.43 -9.04 -9.81
CA HIS A 24 -9.75 -8.40 -9.90
C HIS A 24 -9.93 -7.22 -8.93
N LYS A 25 -9.07 -7.09 -7.89
CA LYS A 25 -9.10 -5.97 -6.93
C LYS A 25 -8.25 -4.77 -7.36
N ILE A 26 -7.49 -4.90 -8.45
CA ILE A 26 -6.62 -3.82 -8.96
C ILE A 26 -7.45 -2.58 -9.31
N ASP A 27 -8.58 -2.77 -9.98
CA ASP A 27 -9.41 -1.64 -10.42
C ASP A 27 -10.10 -0.95 -9.25
N ASP A 28 -10.48 -1.70 -8.21
CA ASP A 28 -11.00 -1.13 -6.97
C ASP A 28 -9.93 -0.31 -6.24
N PHE A 29 -8.69 -0.81 -6.17
CA PHE A 29 -7.58 -0.05 -5.61
C PHE A 29 -7.32 1.24 -6.39
N ARG A 30 -7.31 1.18 -7.73
CA ARG A 30 -7.11 2.36 -8.59
C ARG A 30 -8.17 3.44 -8.35
N ARG A 31 -9.42 3.05 -8.08
CA ARG A 31 -10.51 4.01 -7.79
C ARG A 31 -10.31 4.75 -6.47
N VAL A 32 -9.69 4.13 -5.47
CA VAL A 32 -9.49 4.73 -4.15
C VAL A 32 -8.10 5.35 -3.97
N TYR A 33 -7.18 5.11 -4.89
CA TYR A 33 -5.82 5.64 -4.82
C TYR A 33 -5.81 7.18 -4.88
N LYS A 34 -5.20 7.81 -3.89
CA LYS A 34 -5.14 9.28 -3.77
C LYS A 34 -3.91 9.86 -4.45
N ASP A 35 -3.98 11.14 -4.82
CA ASP A 35 -2.85 11.86 -5.41
C ASP A 35 -1.62 11.79 -4.48
N PRO A 36 -0.51 11.16 -4.92
CA PRO A 36 0.68 10.97 -4.11
C PRO A 36 1.40 12.28 -3.75
N LYS A 37 1.09 13.39 -4.43
CA LYS A 37 1.58 14.74 -4.07
C LYS A 37 0.95 15.25 -2.77
N HIS A 38 -0.24 14.78 -2.44
CA HIS A 38 -1.00 15.25 -1.27
C HIS A 38 -1.15 14.17 -0.20
N HIS A 39 -1.02 12.90 -0.54
CA HIS A 39 -1.20 11.79 0.37
C HIS A 39 -0.06 10.76 0.27
N LEU A 40 0.29 10.16 1.40
CA LEU A 40 1.12 8.98 1.50
C LEU A 40 0.24 7.74 1.55
N CYS A 41 0.58 6.72 0.76
CA CYS A 41 -0.12 5.43 0.75
C CYS A 41 0.69 4.40 1.54
N PHE A 42 0.08 3.79 2.55
CA PHE A 42 0.67 2.75 3.37
C PHE A 42 -0.08 1.45 3.23
N PHE A 43 0.65 0.37 2.98
CA PHE A 43 0.14 -0.98 3.10
C PHE A 43 0.37 -1.47 4.54
N VAL A 44 -0.72 -1.72 5.27
CA VAL A 44 -0.68 -2.10 6.69
C VAL A 44 -1.23 -3.52 6.84
N LEU A 45 -0.44 -4.36 7.49
CA LEU A 45 -0.81 -5.73 7.85
C LEU A 45 -1.19 -5.79 9.33
N SER A 46 -2.33 -6.39 9.63
CA SER A 46 -2.84 -6.58 10.98
C SER A 46 -3.48 -7.96 11.13
N GLU A 47 -3.84 -8.35 12.35
CA GLU A 47 -4.58 -9.60 12.61
C GLU A 47 -5.96 -9.62 11.92
N LEU A 48 -6.53 -8.45 11.63
CA LEU A 48 -7.81 -8.30 10.92
C LEU A 48 -7.66 -8.38 9.39
N GLY A 49 -6.43 -8.43 8.90
CA GLY A 49 -6.10 -8.46 7.48
C GLY A 49 -5.26 -7.28 7.03
N ALA A 50 -5.16 -7.14 5.70
CA ALA A 50 -4.33 -6.18 5.01
C ALA A 50 -5.15 -4.99 4.50
N THR A 51 -4.65 -3.77 4.68
CA THR A 51 -5.35 -2.55 4.27
C THR A 51 -4.42 -1.54 3.62
N PHE A 52 -4.97 -0.73 2.72
CA PHE A 52 -4.32 0.47 2.17
C PHE A 52 -4.85 1.70 2.88
N ASN A 53 -3.96 2.38 3.61
CA ASN A 53 -4.28 3.58 4.37
C ASN A 53 -3.62 4.80 3.72
N PHE A 54 -4.33 5.92 3.71
CA PHE A 54 -3.83 7.16 3.13
C PHE A 54 -3.75 8.26 4.17
N ILE A 55 -2.55 8.79 4.40
CA ILE A 55 -2.29 9.86 5.35
C ILE A 55 -1.94 11.14 4.56
N PRO A 56 -2.54 12.30 4.87
CA PRO A 56 -2.13 13.57 4.27
C PRO A 56 -0.65 13.88 4.54
N ARG A 57 0.00 14.57 3.61
CA ARG A 57 1.36 15.10 3.80
C ARG A 57 1.37 16.35 4.68
#